data_AF-A0A6P0NKL3-F1
#
_entry.id   AF-A0A6P0NKL3-F1
#
_cell.length_a   1.000
_cell.length_b   1.000
_cell.length_c   1.000
_cell.angle_alpha   90.00
_cell.angle_beta   90.00
_cell.angle_gamma   90.00
#
_symmetry.space_group_name_H-M   'P 1'
#
loop_
_entity.id
_entity.type
_entity.pdbx_description
1 polymer ?
#
loop_
_entity_poly.entity_id
_entity_poly.type
_entity_poly.pdbx_seq_one_letter_code
_entity_poly.pdbx_strand_id
1 'polypeptide(L)'
;MLTEYGLIQRMFVSLRSQSLDYRQAILSQRHYQPAEQRVGPPHRSSDIYAIGMMALQSLTGQSPEWLVDAIGQRSLTQLVNADPNIVKLFARMVSPNQAERFSSATEVLSSLPLGLIPKPSAWGQQLA
;
A
#
# COMPACT_ATOMS: atom_id res chain seq x y z
N MET A 1 5.04 -2.64 -14.96
CA MET A 1 5.64 -3.97 -14.78
C MET A 1 6.65 -3.88 -13.65
N LEU A 2 6.39 -4.56 -12.53
CA LEU A 2 7.29 -4.71 -11.38
C LEU A 2 8.12 -6.00 -11.59
N THR A 3 9.13 -5.95 -12.45
CA THR A 3 9.94 -7.13 -12.79
C THR A 3 11.42 -7.00 -12.40
N GLU A 4 11.70 -6.35 -11.27
CA GLU A 4 13.08 -6.20 -10.76
C GLU A 4 13.30 -6.76 -9.33
N TYR A 5 12.28 -7.32 -8.68
CA TYR A 5 12.42 -7.78 -7.28
C TYR A 5 13.18 -9.12 -7.12
N GLY A 6 13.16 -10.00 -8.13
CA GLY A 6 13.78 -11.33 -8.04
C GLY A 6 15.31 -11.32 -8.17
N LEU A 7 15.86 -10.36 -8.91
CA LEU A 7 17.31 -10.25 -9.16
C LEU A 7 18.03 -9.55 -7.99
N ILE A 8 17.40 -8.54 -7.39
CA ILE A 8 17.96 -7.81 -6.24
C ILE A 8 18.07 -8.74 -5.02
N GLN A 9 17.06 -9.56 -4.73
CA GLN A 9 17.16 -10.50 -3.62
C GLN A 9 18.25 -11.56 -3.83
N ARG A 10 18.52 -11.99 -5.07
CA ARG A 10 19.52 -13.03 -5.35
C ARG A 10 20.96 -12.51 -5.43
N MET A 11 21.18 -11.28 -5.91
CA MET A 11 22.53 -10.68 -5.92
C MET A 11 22.96 -10.17 -4.54
N PHE A 12 22.05 -9.62 -3.73
CA PHE A 12 22.42 -8.97 -2.47
C PHE A 12 22.39 -9.88 -1.23
N VAL A 13 21.79 -11.08 -1.30
CA VAL A 13 21.96 -12.12 -0.26
C VAL A 13 23.44 -12.54 -0.13
N SER A 14 24.27 -12.29 -1.16
CA SER A 14 25.72 -12.49 -1.11
C SER A 14 26.48 -11.37 -0.37
N LEU A 15 25.90 -10.16 -0.21
CA LEU A 15 26.55 -9.00 0.42
C LEU A 15 25.94 -8.71 1.81
N ARG A 16 26.37 -9.51 2.79
CA ARG A 16 26.58 -9.18 4.21
C ARG A 16 25.53 -8.29 4.91
N SER A 17 24.79 -8.93 5.81
CA SER A 17 23.76 -8.47 6.76
C SER A 17 24.13 -7.38 7.80
N GLN A 18 24.98 -6.38 7.50
CA GLN A 18 25.56 -5.52 8.56
C GLN A 18 25.29 -4.00 8.51
N SER A 19 24.73 -3.39 7.45
CA SER A 19 24.40 -1.95 7.54
C SER A 19 23.08 -1.72 8.28
N LEU A 20 23.10 -0.79 9.25
CA LEU A 20 21.90 -0.34 9.98
C LEU A 20 20.83 0.15 8.99
N ASP A 21 21.26 0.82 7.92
CA ASP A 21 20.41 1.38 6.87
C ASP A 21 19.63 0.30 6.10
N TYR A 22 20.24 -0.88 5.84
CA TYR A 22 19.53 -1.99 5.20
C TYR A 22 18.49 -2.62 6.13
N ARG A 23 18.81 -2.75 7.42
CA ARG A 23 17.84 -3.24 8.42
C ARG A 23 16.67 -2.27 8.53
N GLN A 24 16.96 -0.96 8.56
CA GLN A 24 15.92 0.07 8.57
C GLN A 24 15.10 0.10 7.28
N ALA A 25 15.71 -0.10 6.11
CA ALA A 25 15.00 -0.18 4.84
C ALA A 25 14.09 -1.42 4.74
N ILE A 26 14.53 -2.58 5.23
CA ILE A 26 13.67 -3.78 5.31
C ILE A 26 12.54 -3.56 6.31
N LEU A 27 12.84 -3.00 7.48
CA LEU A 27 11.84 -2.77 8.53
C LEU A 27 10.81 -1.74 8.07
N SER A 28 11.23 -0.67 7.40
CA SER A 28 10.31 0.32 6.84
C SER A 28 9.40 -0.28 5.77
N GLN A 29 9.93 -1.13 4.88
CA GLN A 29 9.14 -1.86 3.88
C GLN A 29 8.12 -2.81 4.50
N ARG A 30 8.44 -3.47 5.62
CA ARG A 30 7.51 -4.39 6.30
C ARG A 30 6.22 -3.72 6.74
N HIS A 31 6.23 -2.43 7.04
CA HIS A 31 5.04 -1.70 7.45
C HIS A 31 4.14 -1.30 6.26
N TYR A 32 4.64 -1.39 5.03
CA TYR A 32 3.81 -1.31 3.81
C TYR A 32 3.34 -2.69 3.32
N GLN A 33 3.83 -3.77 3.94
CA GLN A 33 3.49 -5.13 3.56
C GLN A 33 2.42 -5.69 4.50
N PRO A 34 1.30 -6.19 3.97
CA PRO A 34 0.31 -6.85 4.78
C PRO A 34 0.80 -8.20 5.29
N ALA A 35 0.25 -8.67 6.41
CA ALA A 35 0.79 -9.79 7.16
C ALA A 35 0.86 -11.10 6.35
N GLU A 36 -0.07 -11.33 5.42
CA GLU A 36 -0.09 -12.52 4.59
C GLU A 36 1.06 -12.60 3.58
N GLN A 37 1.60 -11.46 3.11
CA GLN A 37 2.78 -11.45 2.24
C GLN A 37 4.05 -11.95 2.93
N ARG A 38 4.04 -12.04 4.27
CA ARG A 38 5.17 -12.57 5.04
C ARG A 38 5.24 -14.10 5.03
N VAL A 39 4.14 -14.76 4.70
CA VAL A 39 3.99 -16.22 4.81
C VAL A 39 3.59 -16.85 3.47
N GLY A 40 2.95 -16.09 2.58
CA GLY A 40 2.36 -16.59 1.34
C GLY A 40 2.78 -15.83 0.07
N PRO A 41 2.28 -16.29 -1.09
CA PRO A 41 2.60 -15.68 -2.39
C PRO A 41 1.97 -14.28 -2.54
N PRO A 42 2.61 -13.38 -3.32
CA PRO A 42 2.12 -12.03 -3.54
C PRO A 42 0.75 -12.03 -4.24
N HIS A 43 -0.17 -11.19 -3.77
CA HIS A 43 -1.51 -11.01 -4.34
C HIS A 43 -1.74 -9.56 -4.76
N ARG A 44 -2.61 -9.33 -5.75
CA ARG A 44 -3.00 -7.97 -6.20
C ARG A 44 -3.59 -7.12 -5.07
N SER A 45 -4.31 -7.74 -4.15
CA SER A 45 -4.86 -7.06 -2.98
C SER A 45 -3.79 -6.58 -1.99
N SER A 46 -2.59 -7.18 -2.03
CA SER A 46 -1.46 -6.72 -1.23
C SER A 46 -0.81 -5.47 -1.82
N ASP A 47 -0.79 -5.32 -3.15
CA ASP A 47 -0.36 -4.05 -3.79
C ASP A 47 -1.34 -2.91 -3.46
N ILE A 48 -2.65 -3.22 -3.42
CA ILE A 48 -3.69 -2.27 -3.01
C ILE A 48 -3.47 -1.81 -1.56
N TYR A 49 -3.09 -2.73 -0.66
CA TYR A 49 -2.75 -2.40 0.71
C TYR A 49 -1.56 -1.44 0.78
N ALA A 50 -0.48 -1.72 0.07
CA ALA A 50 0.70 -0.86 0.05
C ALA A 50 0.36 0.56 -0.43
N ILE A 51 -0.46 0.69 -1.48
CA ILE A 51 -0.95 1.99 -1.96
C ILE A 51 -1.81 2.69 -0.91
N GLY A 52 -2.70 1.97 -0.24
CA GLY A 52 -3.52 2.51 0.85
C GLY A 52 -2.67 3.04 2.00
N MET A 53 -1.62 2.31 2.40
CA MET A 53 -0.68 2.74 3.44
C MET A 53 0.10 3.99 3.04
N MET A 54 0.57 4.08 1.79
CA MET A 54 1.22 5.30 1.28
C MET A 54 0.28 6.51 1.28
N ALA A 55 -0.98 6.31 0.90
CA ALA A 55 -1.98 7.38 0.93
C ALA A 55 -2.26 7.85 2.37
N LEU A 56 -2.40 6.92 3.32
CA LEU A 56 -2.60 7.25 4.73
C LEU A 56 -1.41 7.98 5.32
N GLN A 57 -0.18 7.55 5.03
CA GLN A 57 1.02 8.27 5.45
C GLN A 57 1.03 9.70 4.88
N SER A 58 0.65 9.86 3.62
CA SER A 58 0.60 11.18 2.98
C SER A 58 -0.46 12.10 3.60
N LEU A 59 -1.59 11.54 4.02
CA LEU A 59 -2.71 12.29 4.62
C LEU A 59 -2.51 12.61 6.10
N THR A 60 -1.83 11.73 6.83
CA THR A 60 -1.66 11.85 8.29
C THR A 60 -0.30 12.40 8.70
N GLY A 61 0.70 12.29 7.82
CA GLY A 61 2.10 12.57 8.14
C GLY A 61 2.73 11.55 9.09
N GLN A 62 2.02 10.49 9.47
CA GLN A 62 2.46 9.51 10.45
C GLN A 62 3.30 8.40 9.82
N SER A 63 4.19 7.81 10.61
CA SER A 63 5.00 6.69 10.14
C SER A 63 4.12 5.46 9.84
N PRO A 64 4.48 4.63 8.84
CA PRO A 64 3.76 3.40 8.53
C PRO A 64 3.66 2.45 9.73
N GLU A 65 4.69 2.40 10.57
CA GLU A 65 4.71 1.63 11.82
C GLU A 65 3.56 2.06 12.76
N TRP A 66 3.46 3.36 13.02
CA TRP A 66 2.39 3.91 13.83
C TRP A 66 1.01 3.67 13.21
N LEU A 67 0.90 3.77 11.88
CA LEU A 67 -0.35 3.53 11.17
C LEU A 67 -0.80 2.08 11.26
N VAL A 68 0.10 1.11 11.17
CA VAL A 68 -0.24 -0.32 11.34
C VAL A 68 -0.82 -0.58 12.72
N ASP A 69 -0.20 -0.05 13.77
CA ASP A 69 -0.71 -0.17 15.14
C ASP A 69 -2.06 0.53 15.32
N ALA A 70 -2.20 1.72 14.73
CA ALA A 70 -3.43 2.50 14.80
C ALA A 70 -4.59 1.84 14.06
N ILE A 71 -4.36 1.22 12.90
CA ILE A 71 -5.39 0.46 12.14
C ILE A 71 -5.91 -0.73 12.96
N GLY A 72 -5.05 -1.39 13.72
CA GLY A 72 -5.44 -2.53 14.57
C GLY A 72 -6.19 -2.15 15.85
N GLN A 73 -6.10 -0.89 16.29
CA GLN A 73 -6.60 -0.46 17.61
C GLN A 73 -7.65 0.66 17.55
N ARG A 74 -7.71 1.43 16.46
CA ARG A 74 -8.52 2.64 16.33
C ARG A 74 -9.25 2.65 14.99
N SER A 75 -10.40 3.33 14.96
CA SER A 75 -11.09 3.55 13.69
C SER A 75 -10.30 4.55 12.84
N LEU A 76 -10.10 4.24 11.55
CA LEU A 76 -9.43 5.13 10.60
C LEU A 76 -10.08 6.53 10.54
N THR A 77 -11.38 6.61 10.81
CA THR A 77 -12.16 7.87 10.90
C THR A 77 -11.71 8.81 12.01
N GLN A 78 -11.00 8.31 13.01
CA GLN A 78 -10.41 9.12 14.07
C GLN A 78 -8.98 9.56 13.75
N LEU A 79 -8.35 8.96 12.73
CA LEU A 79 -6.95 9.19 12.36
C LEU A 79 -6.82 10.17 11.20
N VAL A 80 -7.80 10.17 10.29
CA VAL A 80 -7.77 10.97 9.06
C VAL A 80 -8.89 11.99 9.07
N ASN A 81 -8.54 13.28 9.01
CA ASN A 81 -9.51 14.35 8.83
C ASN A 81 -9.78 14.56 7.33
N ALA A 82 -10.56 13.68 6.73
CA ALA A 82 -10.95 13.72 5.32
C ALA A 82 -12.43 13.36 5.14
N ASP A 83 -12.91 13.45 3.89
CA ASP A 83 -14.27 13.01 3.54
C ASP A 83 -14.53 11.56 4.03
N PRO A 84 -15.65 11.30 4.73
CA PRO A 84 -15.94 9.98 5.28
C PRO A 84 -15.92 8.84 4.24
N ASN A 85 -16.25 9.11 2.97
CA ASN A 85 -16.20 8.11 1.90
C ASN A 85 -14.76 7.79 1.52
N ILE A 86 -13.88 8.80 1.49
CA ILE A 86 -12.44 8.61 1.26
C ILE A 86 -11.84 7.80 2.41
N VAL A 87 -12.22 8.10 3.66
CA VAL A 87 -11.76 7.33 4.82
C VAL A 87 -12.23 5.88 4.75
N LYS A 88 -13.49 5.62 4.41
CA LYS A 88 -14.01 4.26 4.22
C LYS A 88 -13.28 3.51 3.10
N LEU A 89 -12.98 4.20 2.00
CA LEU A 89 -12.20 3.64 0.90
C LEU A 89 -10.81 3.21 1.36
N PHE A 90 -10.08 4.08 2.08
CA PHE A 90 -8.77 3.70 2.61
C PHE A 90 -8.86 2.60 3.66
N ALA A 91 -9.85 2.64 4.56
CA ALA A 91 -10.06 1.58 5.54
C ALA A 91 -10.23 0.21 4.88
N ARG A 92 -10.96 0.15 3.76
CA ARG A 92 -11.10 -1.07 2.97
C ARG A 92 -9.81 -1.44 2.23
N MET A 93 -9.02 -0.49 1.72
CA MET A 93 -7.73 -0.79 1.08
C MET A 93 -6.71 -1.38 2.06
N VAL A 94 -6.68 -0.88 3.30
CA VAL A 94 -5.72 -1.30 4.33
C VAL A 94 -6.27 -2.32 5.33
N SER A 95 -7.39 -3.00 5.01
CA SER A 95 -7.91 -4.04 5.91
C SER A 95 -6.89 -5.16 6.12
N PRO A 96 -6.61 -5.58 7.37
CA PRO A 96 -5.78 -6.74 7.66
C PRO A 96 -6.34 -8.04 7.08
N ASN A 97 -7.67 -8.12 6.95
CA ASN A 97 -8.32 -9.26 6.34
C ASN A 97 -8.29 -9.12 4.81
N GLN A 98 -7.55 -10.01 4.15
CA GLN A 98 -7.44 -10.01 2.69
C GLN A 98 -8.79 -10.08 1.97
N ALA A 99 -9.76 -10.81 2.51
CA ALA A 99 -11.07 -10.99 1.90
C ALA A 99 -11.94 -9.72 1.93
N GLU A 100 -11.64 -8.79 2.84
CA GLU A 100 -12.37 -7.52 2.96
C GLU A 100 -11.80 -6.44 2.05
N ARG A 101 -10.54 -6.59 1.63
CA ARG A 101 -9.89 -5.66 0.70
C ARG A 101 -10.49 -5.74 -0.70
N PHE A 102 -10.23 -4.69 -1.47
CA PHE A 102 -10.54 -4.70 -2.90
C PHE A 102 -9.78 -5.82 -3.63
N SER A 103 -10.47 -6.46 -4.56
CA SER A 103 -9.94 -7.57 -5.35
C SER A 103 -9.05 -7.08 -6.49
N SER A 104 -9.24 -5.84 -6.96
CA SER A 104 -8.52 -5.26 -8.08
C SER A 104 -8.41 -3.73 -8.01
N ALA A 105 -7.41 -3.17 -8.67
CA ALA A 105 -7.26 -1.72 -8.80
C ALA A 105 -8.44 -1.07 -9.52
N THR A 106 -9.08 -1.78 -10.46
CA THR A 106 -10.30 -1.31 -11.14
C THR A 106 -11.45 -1.12 -10.15
N GLU A 107 -11.60 -2.03 -9.20
CA GLU A 107 -12.62 -1.92 -8.15
C GLU A 107 -12.37 -0.70 -7.25
N VAL A 108 -11.11 -0.42 -6.92
CA VAL A 108 -10.71 0.80 -6.18
C VAL A 108 -11.07 2.05 -6.98
N LEU A 109 -10.70 2.09 -8.27
CA LEU A 109 -10.99 3.23 -9.15
C LEU A 109 -12.48 3.50 -9.28
N SER A 110 -13.30 2.46 -9.44
CA SER A 110 -14.77 2.59 -9.48
C SER A 110 -15.38 3.07 -8.15
N SER A 111 -14.65 2.92 -7.05
CA SER A 111 -15.08 3.34 -5.71
C SER A 111 -14.61 4.75 -5.33
N LEU A 112 -13.75 5.37 -6.15
CA LEU A 112 -13.31 6.74 -5.93
C LEU A 112 -14.45 7.73 -6.19
N PRO A 113 -14.61 8.77 -5.36
CA PRO A 113 -15.56 9.83 -5.66
C PRO A 113 -15.15 10.53 -6.97
N LEU A 114 -16.14 10.89 -7.79
CA LEU A 114 -15.97 11.40 -9.16
C LEU A 114 -14.99 12.58 -9.28
N GLY A 115 -14.79 13.37 -8.22
CA GLY A 115 -13.84 14.49 -8.19
C GLY A 115 -12.36 14.11 -8.06
N LEU A 116 -12.04 12.84 -7.77
CA LEU A 116 -10.67 12.34 -7.63
C LEU A 116 -10.21 11.46 -8.78
N ILE A 117 -11.09 11.14 -9.74
CA ILE A 117 -10.70 10.37 -10.92
C ILE A 117 -9.92 11.32 -11.84
N PRO A 118 -8.60 11.15 -12.00
CA PRO A 118 -7.86 11.95 -12.95
C PRO A 118 -8.46 11.72 -14.33
N LYS A 119 -8.78 12.79 -15.06
CA LYS A 119 -9.18 12.67 -16.46
C LYS A 119 -8.09 11.87 -17.18
N PRO A 120 -8.45 10.88 -18.02
CA PRO A 120 -7.45 10.11 -18.76
C PRO A 120 -6.51 11.07 -19.47
N SER A 121 -5.28 11.15 -18.99
CA SER A 121 -4.27 11.99 -19.62
C SER A 121 -3.95 11.38 -20.97
N ALA A 122 -3.82 12.23 -22.00
CA ALA A 122 -3.72 11.88 -23.41
C ALA A 122 -2.53 10.96 -23.81
N TRP A 123 -1.74 10.47 -22.86
CA TRP A 123 -0.59 9.57 -23.09
C TRP A 123 -0.95 8.19 -23.65
N GLY A 124 -2.24 7.82 -23.67
CA GLY A 124 -2.71 6.54 -24.23
C GLY A 124 -3.03 6.55 -25.73
N GLN A 125 -3.04 7.71 -26.41
CA GLN A 125 -3.35 7.80 -27.84
C GLN A 125 -2.14 7.93 -28.76
N GLN A 126 -0.92 7.98 -28.20
CA GLN A 126 0.28 8.27 -28.98
C GLN A 126 1.14 7.04 -29.31
N LEU A 127 0.63 5.83 -29.05
CA LEU A 127 1.31 4.55 -29.34
C LEU A 127 0.43 3.56 -30.12
N ALA A 128 -0.37 4.05 -31.06
CA ALA A 128 -1.02 3.23 -32.09
C ALA A 128 -0.34 3.46 -33.45
#